data_AF-A0A8J3Q4Z6-F1
#
_entry.id   AF-A0A8J3Q4Z6-F1
#
_cell.length_a   1.000
_cell.length_b   1.000
_cell.length_c   1.000
_cell.angle_alpha   90.00
_cell.angle_beta   90.00
_cell.angle_gamma   90.00
#
_symmetry.space_group_name_H-M   'P 1'
#
loop_
_entity.id
_entity.type
_entity.pdbx_description
1 polymer ?
#
loop_
_entity_poly.entity_id
_entity_poly.type
_entity_poly.pdbx_seq_one_letter_code
_entity_poly.pdbx_strand_id
1 'polypeptide(L)'
;MEADIMRASIGVCRDASVAWQMAAFSVHPSLVTFAIGSFDECGMSGPFAVLMYSLRVDEYVHDNGRQVITASGRMRSLTMVGDGILREDVEHDFLAVAADRCGDVAPRMDIHFVTPFWTPGLVQPVATPSIVRPGWTRFGGELVIAALNETSMRLGVIDA
;
A
#
# COMPACT_ATOMS: atom_id res chain seq x y z
N MET A 1 0.33 -24.03 -2.01
CA MET A 1 0.60 -22.79 -2.76
C MET A 1 0.64 -21.71 -1.71
N GLU A 2 1.85 -21.31 -1.33
CA GLU A 2 2.14 -20.46 -0.18
C GLU A 2 1.87 -18.99 -0.51
N ALA A 3 1.42 -18.22 0.47
CA ALA A 3 1.28 -16.75 0.40
C ALA A 3 2.63 -16.00 0.28
N ASP A 4 3.65 -16.65 -0.30
CA ASP A 4 4.95 -16.10 -0.66
C ASP A 4 4.85 -15.00 -1.73
N ILE A 5 3.74 -14.96 -2.48
CA ILE A 5 3.51 -14.09 -3.64
C ILE A 5 3.40 -12.60 -3.28
N MET A 6 3.11 -12.25 -2.01
CA MET A 6 2.83 -10.86 -1.60
C MET A 6 3.93 -10.20 -0.76
N ARG A 7 5.10 -10.84 -0.59
CA ARG A 7 6.22 -10.25 0.18
C ARG A 7 6.79 -9.00 -0.48
N ALA A 8 6.75 -8.93 -1.80
CA ALA A 8 7.10 -7.75 -2.57
C ALA A 8 6.31 -7.74 -3.88
N SER A 9 5.65 -6.63 -4.19
CA SER A 9 4.88 -6.50 -5.44
C SER A 9 4.76 -5.05 -5.88
N ILE A 10 4.47 -4.89 -7.16
CA ILE A 10 4.05 -3.61 -7.73
C ILE A 10 2.66 -3.82 -8.32
N GLY A 11 1.76 -2.89 -8.06
CA GLY A 11 0.42 -2.97 -8.61
C GLY A 11 -0.22 -1.61 -8.83
N VAL A 12 -1.22 -1.62 -9.69
CA VAL A 12 -2.09 -0.47 -9.93
C VAL A 12 -3.40 -0.73 -9.19
N CYS A 13 -3.80 0.20 -8.33
CA CYS A 13 -5.07 0.14 -7.61
C CYS A 13 -5.87 1.43 -7.86
N ARG A 14 -7.19 1.30 -7.79
CA ARG A 14 -8.08 2.47 -7.70
C ARG A 14 -8.26 2.83 -6.23
N ASP A 15 -8.26 4.13 -5.96
CA ASP A 15 -8.49 4.65 -4.62
C ASP A 15 -9.56 5.75 -4.67
N ALA A 16 -10.24 5.99 -3.56
CA ALA A 16 -11.26 7.03 -3.54
C ALA A 16 -10.64 8.44 -3.50
N SER A 17 -9.38 8.56 -3.04
CA SER A 17 -8.67 9.85 -2.97
C SER A 17 -8.17 10.35 -4.33
N VAL A 18 -7.91 9.44 -5.27
CA VAL A 18 -7.42 9.68 -6.64
C VAL A 18 -7.85 8.55 -7.56
N ALA A 19 -8.18 8.85 -8.81
CA ALA A 19 -8.79 7.86 -9.72
C ALA A 19 -7.89 6.63 -9.93
N TRP A 20 -6.58 6.85 -10.08
CA TRP A 20 -5.58 5.79 -10.26
C TRP A 20 -4.31 6.03 -9.47
N GLN A 21 -3.79 4.96 -8.87
CA GLN A 21 -2.53 4.92 -8.13
C GLN A 21 -1.67 3.76 -8.61
N MET A 22 -0.36 3.99 -8.70
CA MET A 22 0.63 2.93 -8.81
C MET A 22 1.33 2.79 -7.48
N ALA A 23 1.27 1.59 -6.90
CA ALA A 23 1.84 1.28 -5.61
C ALA A 23 2.96 0.24 -5.76
N ALA A 24 4.10 0.49 -5.12
CA ALA A 24 5.13 -0.51 -4.86
C ALA A 24 5.11 -0.84 -3.38
N PHE A 25 5.06 -2.13 -3.05
CA PHE A 25 4.84 -2.60 -1.69
C PHE A 25 5.72 -3.78 -1.35
N SER A 26 6.18 -3.82 -0.12
CA SER A 26 6.82 -5.00 0.45
C SER A 26 6.39 -5.17 1.90
N VAL A 27 6.06 -6.40 2.28
CA VAL A 27 5.79 -6.79 3.66
C VAL A 27 6.69 -7.96 4.01
N HIS A 28 7.66 -7.67 4.86
CA HIS A 28 8.61 -8.61 5.40
C HIS A 28 8.67 -8.44 6.93
N PRO A 29 8.99 -9.50 7.71
CA PRO A 29 9.11 -9.42 9.17
C PRO A 29 10.08 -8.35 9.68
N SER A 30 11.04 -7.93 8.86
CA SER A 30 12.05 -6.92 9.21
C SER A 30 11.86 -5.56 8.52
N LEU A 31 11.01 -5.48 7.50
CA LEU A 31 10.85 -4.28 6.70
C LEU A 31 9.50 -4.28 6.00
N VAL A 32 8.75 -3.20 6.17
CA VAL A 32 7.55 -2.90 5.40
C VAL A 32 7.78 -1.61 4.64
N THR A 33 7.58 -1.63 3.33
CA THR A 33 7.66 -0.44 2.48
C THR A 33 6.39 -0.27 1.68
N PHE A 34 5.96 0.98 1.52
CA PHE A 34 4.82 1.33 0.69
C PHE A 34 5.15 2.64 -0.03
N ALA A 35 5.23 2.62 -1.35
CA ALA A 35 5.41 3.80 -2.17
C ALA A 35 4.24 3.94 -3.12
N ILE A 36 3.68 5.13 -3.25
CA ILE A 36 2.53 5.38 -4.11
C ILE A 36 2.70 6.68 -4.88
N GLY A 37 2.29 6.67 -6.15
CA GLY A 37 2.14 7.86 -6.97
C GLY A 37 0.75 7.89 -7.59
N SER A 38 0.07 9.02 -7.50
CA SER A 38 -1.17 9.28 -8.23
C SER A 38 -0.87 9.86 -9.61
N PHE A 39 -1.63 9.44 -10.62
CA PHE A 39 -1.39 9.89 -12.01
C PHE A 39 -2.67 10.18 -12.81
N ASP A 40 -3.85 10.07 -12.19
CA ASP A 40 -5.11 10.50 -12.80
C ASP A 40 -6.02 11.16 -11.75
N GLU A 41 -6.54 12.32 -12.10
CA GLU A 41 -7.20 13.25 -11.17
C GLU A 41 -8.71 13.00 -11.14
N CYS A 42 -9.25 12.58 -10.00
CA CYS A 42 -10.68 12.73 -9.72
C CYS A 42 -11.01 14.06 -9.01
N GLY A 43 -10.10 15.04 -9.08
CA GLY A 43 -10.38 16.46 -8.90
C GLY A 43 -10.26 17.07 -7.49
N MET A 44 -9.77 16.36 -6.45
CA MET A 44 -9.78 16.91 -5.08
C MET A 44 -8.43 17.01 -4.34
N SER A 45 -7.43 16.17 -4.62
CA SER A 45 -6.10 16.23 -3.95
C SER A 45 -4.93 16.62 -4.86
N GLY A 46 -5.12 16.59 -6.19
CA GLY A 46 -4.05 16.78 -7.17
C GLY A 46 -3.03 15.62 -7.21
N PRO A 47 -1.98 15.71 -8.04
CA PRO A 47 -0.92 14.72 -8.07
C PRO A 47 -0.17 14.72 -6.74
N PHE A 48 0.10 13.54 -6.21
CA PHE A 48 0.91 13.35 -5.03
C PHE A 48 1.74 12.07 -5.11
N ALA A 49 2.82 12.06 -4.34
CA ALA A 49 3.62 10.87 -4.11
C ALA A 49 3.81 10.68 -2.61
N VAL A 50 3.71 9.44 -2.14
CA VAL A 50 4.04 9.10 -0.75
C VAL A 50 5.03 7.96 -0.72
N LEU A 51 6.11 8.13 0.04
CA LEU A 51 7.06 7.08 0.36
C LEU A 51 6.93 6.76 1.85
N MET A 52 6.73 5.49 2.16
CA MET A 52 6.63 4.98 3.52
C MET A 52 7.56 3.79 3.73
N TYR A 53 8.25 3.77 4.87
CA TYR A 53 9.09 2.64 5.26
C TYR A 53 9.06 2.45 6.77
N SER A 54 8.99 1.19 7.21
CA SER A 54 8.99 0.85 8.63
C SER A 54 10.33 1.21 9.26
N LEU A 55 10.29 1.89 10.40
CA LEU A 55 11.43 2.07 11.30
C LEU A 55 11.61 0.83 12.19
N ARG A 56 10.50 0.18 12.53
CA ARG A 56 10.46 -1.13 13.17
C ARG A 56 9.15 -1.84 12.87
N VAL A 57 9.21 -3.16 12.83
CA VAL A 57 8.04 -4.05 12.75
C VAL A 57 7.88 -4.68 14.14
N ASP A 58 6.81 -4.33 14.83
CA ASP A 58 6.53 -4.80 16.18
C ASP A 58 5.74 -6.12 16.15
N GLU A 59 4.92 -6.33 15.13
CA GLU A 59 4.14 -7.55 14.93
C GLU A 59 4.14 -7.96 13.45
N TYR A 60 4.27 -9.26 13.21
CA TYR A 60 4.15 -9.88 11.90
C TYR A 60 3.39 -11.20 12.03
N VAL A 61 2.23 -11.29 11.39
CA VAL A 61 1.37 -12.48 11.40
C VAL A 61 1.14 -12.94 9.98
N HIS A 62 1.43 -14.22 9.73
CA HIS A 62 1.14 -14.88 8.47
C HIS A 62 0.07 -15.94 8.69
N ASP A 63 -1.15 -15.67 8.23
CA ASP A 63 -2.27 -16.59 8.29
C ASP A 63 -2.38 -17.36 6.96
N ASN A 64 -1.82 -18.57 6.94
CA ASN A 64 -1.87 -19.49 5.80
C ASN A 64 -3.30 -19.99 5.50
N GLY A 65 -4.19 -20.01 6.48
CA GLY A 65 -5.58 -20.46 6.28
C GLY A 65 -6.40 -19.43 5.52
N ARG A 66 -6.13 -18.14 5.75
CA ARG A 66 -6.79 -17.01 5.08
C ARG A 66 -5.98 -16.42 3.93
N GLN A 67 -4.72 -16.85 3.76
CA GLN A 67 -3.77 -16.27 2.80
C GLN A 67 -3.59 -14.77 3.01
N VAL A 68 -3.43 -14.37 4.28
CA VAL A 68 -3.27 -12.97 4.69
C VAL A 68 -1.99 -12.81 5.50
N ILE A 69 -1.22 -11.78 5.16
CA ILE A 69 -0.12 -11.28 5.98
C ILE A 69 -0.56 -9.95 6.59
N THR A 70 -0.33 -9.80 7.89
CA THR A 70 -0.54 -8.55 8.61
C THR A 70 0.76 -8.17 9.30
N ALA A 71 1.16 -6.92 9.19
CA ALA A 71 2.32 -6.39 9.88
C ALA A 71 1.99 -5.03 10.51
N SER A 72 2.49 -4.76 11.72
CA SER A 72 2.31 -3.48 12.39
C SER A 72 3.58 -3.02 13.08
N GLY A 73 3.66 -1.72 13.36
CA GLY A 73 4.82 -1.13 14.04
C GLY A 73 4.90 0.37 13.83
N ARG A 74 6.13 0.90 13.77
CA ARG A 74 6.39 2.31 13.48
C ARG A 74 6.96 2.51 12.09
N MET A 75 6.53 3.58 11.45
CA MET A 75 6.87 3.90 10.08
C MET A 75 7.11 5.40 9.94
N ARG A 76 7.98 5.77 9.01
CA ARG A 76 8.16 7.14 8.55
C ARG A 76 7.53 7.29 7.17
N SER A 77 6.80 8.39 6.98
CA SER A 77 6.12 8.72 5.73
C SER A 77 6.52 10.10 5.24
N LEU A 78 6.86 10.19 3.96
CA LEU A 78 7.13 11.42 3.25
C LEU A 78 6.05 11.63 2.20
N THR A 79 5.29 12.70 2.31
CA THR A 79 4.24 13.08 1.36
C THR A 79 4.69 14.28 0.56
N MET A 80 4.69 14.15 -0.76
CA MET A 80 4.89 15.23 -1.72
C MET A 80 3.59 15.50 -2.47
N VAL A 81 3.27 16.77 -2.69
CA VAL A 81 2.08 17.19 -3.44
C VAL A 81 2.47 18.20 -4.52
N GLY A 82 1.71 18.22 -5.62
CA GLY A 82 1.98 19.12 -6.75
C GLY A 82 3.35 18.86 -7.38
N ASP A 83 4.03 19.93 -7.80
CA ASP A 83 5.36 19.90 -8.46
C ASP A 83 6.52 19.59 -7.49
N GLY A 84 6.33 18.65 -6.58
CA GLY A 84 7.38 18.15 -5.70
C GLY A 84 7.53 18.89 -4.37
N ILE A 85 6.50 19.59 -3.89
CA ILE A 85 6.54 20.24 -2.58
C ILE A 85 6.41 19.17 -1.49
N LEU A 86 7.43 19.02 -0.65
CA LEU A 86 7.35 18.19 0.55
C LEU A 86 6.31 18.79 1.51
N ARG A 87 5.19 18.07 1.64
CA ARG A 87 4.06 18.47 2.46
C ARG A 87 4.14 17.93 3.88
N GLU A 88 4.66 16.71 4.01
CA GLU A 88 4.71 16.00 5.28
C GLU A 88 5.93 15.09 5.32
N ASP A 89 6.61 15.04 6.47
CA ASP A 89 7.66 14.09 6.83
C ASP A 89 7.49 13.76 8.32
N VAL A 90 6.86 12.63 8.61
CA VAL A 90 6.43 12.29 9.97
C VAL A 90 6.56 10.80 10.27
N GLU A 91 6.68 10.48 11.55
CA GLU A 91 6.60 9.12 12.03
C GLU A 91 5.22 8.81 12.63
N HIS A 92 4.67 7.65 12.31
CA HIS A 92 3.37 7.21 12.79
C HIS A 92 3.31 5.69 12.97
N ASP A 93 2.25 5.24 13.61
CA ASP A 93 1.94 3.81 13.69
C ASP A 93 1.36 3.37 12.34
N PHE A 94 1.62 2.12 11.96
CA PHE A 94 1.04 1.56 10.74
C PHE A 94 0.46 0.16 11.00
N LEU A 95 -0.45 -0.22 10.11
CA LEU A 95 -0.94 -1.57 9.94
C LEU A 95 -0.97 -1.89 8.44
N ALA A 96 -0.08 -2.76 8.00
CA ALA A 96 -0.02 -3.27 6.64
C ALA A 96 -0.79 -4.59 6.54
N VAL A 97 -1.58 -4.73 5.48
CA VAL A 97 -2.36 -5.93 5.18
C VAL A 97 -2.10 -6.33 3.74
N ALA A 98 -1.59 -7.53 3.52
CA ALA A 98 -1.43 -8.13 2.21
C ALA A 98 -2.28 -9.40 2.16
N ALA A 99 -3.16 -9.52 1.17
CA ALA A 99 -4.05 -10.66 1.05
C ALA A 99 -4.02 -11.22 -0.37
N ASP A 100 -3.67 -12.50 -0.50
CA ASP A 100 -3.81 -13.26 -1.74
C ASP A 100 -5.12 -14.06 -1.66
N ARG A 101 -6.21 -13.42 -2.09
CA ARG A 101 -7.53 -14.04 -2.02
C ARG A 101 -7.69 -15.00 -3.19
N CYS A 102 -7.51 -16.30 -2.96
CA CYS A 102 -7.80 -17.34 -3.96
C CYS A 102 -9.23 -17.22 -4.53
N GLY A 103 -9.39 -17.34 -5.85
CA GLY A 103 -10.69 -17.35 -6.56
C GLY A 103 -10.94 -16.10 -7.40
N ASP A 104 -12.19 -15.65 -7.50
CA ASP A 104 -12.60 -14.47 -8.30
C ASP A 104 -12.35 -13.12 -7.60
N VAL A 105 -11.61 -13.11 -6.49
CA VAL A 105 -11.35 -11.90 -5.71
C VAL A 105 -9.93 -11.44 -5.97
N ALA A 106 -9.76 -10.20 -6.38
CA ALA A 106 -8.44 -9.66 -6.67
C ALA A 106 -7.54 -9.67 -5.41
N PRO A 107 -6.24 -9.94 -5.56
CA PRO A 107 -5.27 -9.76 -4.49
C PRO A 107 -5.27 -8.30 -4.04
N ARG A 108 -4.92 -8.06 -2.77
CA ARG A 108 -5.05 -6.76 -2.15
C ARG A 108 -3.86 -6.41 -1.29
N MET A 109 -3.49 -5.13 -1.33
CA MET A 109 -2.46 -4.54 -0.50
C MET A 109 -2.99 -3.25 0.10
N ASP A 110 -3.01 -3.17 1.42
CA ASP A 110 -3.38 -1.96 2.14
C ASP A 110 -2.29 -1.56 3.12
N ILE A 111 -2.13 -0.25 3.27
CA ILE A 111 -1.50 0.31 4.46
C ILE A 111 -2.48 1.24 5.16
N HIS A 112 -2.68 1.00 6.44
CA HIS A 112 -3.55 1.78 7.30
C HIS A 112 -2.71 2.59 8.27
N PHE A 113 -3.01 3.88 8.40
CA PHE A 113 -2.21 4.79 9.22
C PHE A 113 -2.97 6.09 9.50
N VAL A 114 -2.39 6.94 10.35
CA VAL A 114 -2.85 8.31 10.60
C VAL A 114 -1.64 9.23 10.62
N THR A 115 -1.71 10.31 9.85
CA THR A 115 -0.78 11.44 9.97
C THR A 115 -1.54 12.76 10.03
N PRO A 116 -0.91 13.87 10.49
CA PRO A 116 -1.53 15.19 10.43
C PRO A 116 -2.14 15.54 9.06
N PHE A 117 -1.48 15.18 7.96
CA PHE A 117 -2.00 15.41 6.61
C PHE A 117 -3.06 14.38 6.19
N TRP A 118 -2.81 13.10 6.44
CA TRP A 118 -3.69 11.97 6.08
C TRP A 118 -4.59 11.56 7.25
N THR A 119 -5.27 12.52 7.86
CA THR A 119 -6.37 12.22 8.81
C THR A 119 -7.71 12.44 8.11
N PRO A 120 -8.58 11.42 8.04
CA PRO A 120 -9.89 11.55 7.39
C PRO A 120 -10.71 12.67 8.03
N GLY A 121 -11.23 13.58 7.21
CA GLY A 121 -12.18 14.62 7.65
C GLY A 121 -11.57 15.81 8.42
N LEU A 122 -10.24 15.86 8.59
CA LEU A 122 -9.57 17.04 9.17
C LEU A 122 -8.89 17.90 8.11
N VAL A 123 -7.75 17.44 7.58
CA VAL A 123 -6.92 18.23 6.66
C VAL A 123 -7.13 17.79 5.20
N GLN A 124 -7.35 16.49 4.98
CA GLN A 124 -7.68 15.95 3.67
C GLN A 124 -9.06 15.30 3.67
N PRO A 125 -10.08 15.95 3.07
CA PRO A 125 -11.44 15.41 3.02
C PRO A 125 -11.55 14.14 2.14
N VAL A 126 -10.50 13.81 1.39
CA VAL A 126 -10.48 12.69 0.43
C VAL A 126 -9.63 11.52 0.85
N ALA A 127 -8.99 11.57 2.03
CA ALA A 127 -8.22 10.43 2.51
C ALA A 127 -9.16 9.22 2.68
N THR A 128 -8.90 8.15 1.93
CA THR A 128 -9.74 6.95 1.96
C THR A 128 -9.80 6.38 3.37
N PRO A 129 -10.98 6.25 3.99
CA PRO A 129 -11.08 5.70 5.34
C PRO A 129 -10.60 4.25 5.40
N SER A 130 -9.97 3.91 6.51
CA SER A 130 -9.57 2.56 6.85
C SER A 130 -10.80 1.68 7.12
N ILE A 131 -10.82 0.52 6.49
CA ILE A 131 -11.86 -0.50 6.67
C ILE A 131 -11.61 -1.43 7.88
N VAL A 132 -10.41 -1.36 8.48
CA VAL A 132 -10.00 -2.23 9.61
C VAL A 132 -9.78 -1.48 10.92
N ARG A 133 -9.52 -0.16 10.86
CA ARG A 133 -9.29 0.70 12.03
C ARG A 133 -10.07 2.01 11.89
N PRO A 134 -11.21 2.18 12.58
CA PRO A 134 -11.97 3.43 12.54
C PRO A 134 -11.12 4.66 12.87
N GLY A 135 -11.30 5.74 12.12
CA GLY A 135 -10.54 6.99 12.26
C GLY A 135 -9.17 6.99 11.57
N TRP A 136 -8.74 5.87 10.98
CA TRP A 136 -7.49 5.79 10.21
C TRP A 136 -7.74 6.02 8.71
N THR A 137 -6.70 6.44 8.00
CA THR A 137 -6.64 6.43 6.54
C THR A 137 -6.11 5.09 6.03
N ARG A 138 -6.42 4.79 4.77
CA ARG A 138 -5.94 3.65 4.00
C ARG A 138 -5.38 4.11 2.67
N PHE A 139 -4.23 3.58 2.30
CA PHE A 139 -3.77 3.54 0.92
C PHE A 139 -3.70 2.12 0.40
N GLY A 140 -3.77 1.99 -0.92
CA GLY A 140 -3.84 0.72 -1.61
C GLY A 140 -5.27 0.22 -1.79
N GLY A 141 -5.41 -1.06 -2.08
CA GLY A 141 -6.69 -1.69 -2.37
C GLY A 141 -6.51 -2.94 -3.19
N GLU A 142 -7.60 -3.33 -3.85
CA GLU A 142 -7.60 -4.43 -4.81
C GLU A 142 -6.72 -4.07 -6.01
N LEU A 143 -5.83 -5.00 -6.37
CA LEU A 143 -4.90 -4.81 -7.47
C LEU A 143 -5.64 -5.07 -8.80
N VAL A 144 -5.67 -4.05 -9.66
CA VAL A 144 -6.28 -4.14 -11.00
C VAL A 144 -5.29 -4.77 -11.99
N ILE A 145 -4.00 -4.45 -11.83
CA ILE A 145 -2.88 -5.08 -12.52
C ILE A 145 -1.81 -5.32 -11.46
N ALA A 146 -1.31 -6.55 -11.36
CA ALA A 146 -0.21 -6.90 -10.47
C ALA A 146 0.98 -7.40 -11.30
N ALA A 147 2.14 -6.76 -11.13
CA ALA A 147 3.42 -7.31 -11.57
C ALA A 147 4.09 -7.91 -10.32
N LEU A 148 4.05 -9.23 -10.23
CA LEU A 148 4.57 -10.04 -9.13
C LEU A 148 5.91 -10.65 -9.58
N ASN A 149 7.01 -10.45 -8.83
CA ASN A 149 8.27 -11.18 -9.03
C ASN A 149 8.69 -11.82 -7.69
N GLU A 150 9.18 -13.07 -7.61
CA GLU A 150 10.13 -13.75 -8.51
C GLU A 150 9.74 -15.18 -9.01
N THR A 151 8.61 -15.77 -8.64
CA THR A 151 8.27 -17.14 -9.11
C THR A 151 7.42 -17.18 -10.40
N SER A 152 6.82 -16.05 -10.77
CA SER A 152 5.92 -15.90 -11.93
C SER A 152 6.59 -15.35 -13.20
N MET A 153 7.82 -14.83 -13.12
CA MET A 153 8.72 -14.74 -14.28
C MET A 153 9.43 -16.09 -14.49
N ARG A 154 8.66 -17.11 -14.87
CA ARG A 154 9.20 -17.91 -15.98
C ARG A 154 9.16 -16.95 -17.16
N LEU A 155 10.32 -16.35 -17.44
CA LEU A 155 10.67 -15.92 -18.78
C LEU A 155 9.98 -16.89 -19.73
N GLY A 156 9.07 -16.36 -20.54
CA GLY A 156 8.88 -16.95 -21.84
C GLY A 156 10.27 -17.22 -22.37
N VAL A 157 10.52 -18.51 -22.61
CA VAL A 157 11.42 -19.00 -23.64
C VAL A 157 11.72 -17.86 -24.62
N ILE A 158 12.86 -17.19 -24.44
CA ILE A 158 13.62 -16.68 -25.55
C ILE A 158 14.69 -17.75 -25.72
N ASP A 159 14.29 -18.84 -26.35
CA ASP A 159 15.22 -19.73 -27.02
C ASP A 159 15.74 -18.96 -28.24
N ALA A 160 17.08 -18.95 -28.35
CA ALA A 160 17.92 -18.53 -29.48
C ALA A 160 17.97 -17.03 -29.82
#